data_AF-A0AAW9BV59-F1
#
_entry.id   AF-A0AAW9BV59-F1
#
_cell.length_a   1.000
_cell.length_b   1.000
_cell.length_c   1.000
_cell.angle_alpha   90.00
_cell.angle_beta   90.00
_cell.angle_gamma   90.00
#
_symmetry.space_group_name_H-M   'P 1'
#
loop_
_entity.id
_entity.type
_entity.pdbx_description
1 polymer ?
#
loop_
_entity_poly.entity_id
_entity_poly.type
_entity_poly.pdbx_seq_one_letter_code
_entity_poly.pdbx_strand_id
1 'polypeptide(L)'
;MSEFLTVRLSSEQQSTIPWVVWSTEQQEVIASGELAGWEHLDELVSYAGQRQVIALLASNDVVLTQVDIPPGATRQFDSMLPYLIEDEGAQDVDSLHFTVLGKQADKAQVCAVERAWVQTVLQRFASQGLTIKRILPDVLALPVSDDNSSAALIGEQWLIRHSETEGAVVDSAWLDLYLSSYLQNHEGWQLDCYSSVPESTVESVWVPKPEEMTMALLAKGVVSSKTNLLTGEFKPKSSWGKYWKVWQKAAIAAGVLLVVVVAQQLLVVHKYEAQAQAYREESERIFRQVFPNKNRIPTVSY
;
A
#
# COMPACT_ATOMS: atom_id res chain seq x y z
N MET A 1 12.41 -2.04 4.12
CA MET A 1 12.09 -2.21 5.55
C MET A 1 11.87 -3.69 5.73
N SER A 2 12.69 -4.35 6.54
CA SER A 2 12.67 -5.81 6.71
C SER A 2 11.70 -6.27 7.79
N GLU A 3 11.19 -5.37 8.64
CA GLU A 3 10.30 -5.73 9.76
C GLU A 3 8.99 -4.94 9.74
N PHE A 4 7.89 -5.61 10.07
CA PHE A 4 6.57 -4.98 10.25
C PHE A 4 5.77 -5.64 11.37
N LEU A 5 4.86 -4.87 11.96
CA LEU A 5 3.88 -5.32 12.95
C LEU A 5 2.55 -5.56 12.24
N THR A 6 2.03 -6.77 12.32
CA THR A 6 0.70 -7.15 11.85
C THR A 6 -0.23 -7.31 13.05
N VAL A 7 -1.41 -6.70 12.98
CA VAL A 7 -2.42 -6.75 14.04
C VAL A 7 -3.75 -7.19 13.44
N ARG A 8 -4.38 -8.21 14.03
CA ARG A 8 -5.70 -8.69 13.63
C ARG A 8 -6.79 -8.01 14.46
N LEU A 9 -7.77 -7.38 13.82
CA LEU A 9 -8.82 -6.61 14.45
C LEU A 9 -10.19 -7.18 14.07
N SER A 10 -11.07 -7.29 15.06
CA SER A 10 -12.50 -7.60 14.91
C SER A 10 -13.33 -6.41 15.37
N SER A 11 -14.53 -6.23 14.81
CA SER A 11 -15.53 -5.24 15.27
C SER A 11 -15.97 -5.48 16.71
N GLU A 12 -15.85 -6.72 17.18
CA GLU A 12 -16.12 -7.12 18.56
C GLU A 12 -15.06 -6.54 19.51
N GLN A 13 -15.48 -5.57 20.34
CA GLN A 13 -14.55 -4.82 21.19
C GLN A 13 -13.92 -5.64 22.32
N GLN A 14 -14.56 -6.73 22.74
CA GLN A 14 -14.12 -7.60 23.85
C GLN A 14 -13.28 -8.79 23.36
N SER A 15 -13.16 -8.96 22.05
CA SER A 15 -12.42 -10.08 21.48
C SER A 15 -10.93 -9.80 21.55
N THR A 16 -10.14 -10.85 21.79
CA THR A 16 -8.69 -10.71 21.84
C THR A 16 -8.16 -10.23 20.51
N ILE A 17 -7.05 -9.50 20.54
CA ILE A 17 -6.42 -8.89 19.37
C ILE A 17 -5.06 -9.56 19.17
N PRO A 18 -4.96 -10.59 18.31
CA PRO A 18 -3.69 -11.22 17.98
C PRO A 18 -2.79 -10.28 17.20
N TRP A 19 -1.50 -10.29 17.53
CA TRP A 19 -0.50 -9.48 16.84
C TRP A 19 0.82 -10.25 16.68
N VAL A 20 1.59 -9.87 15.66
CA VAL A 20 2.89 -10.46 15.37
C VAL A 20 3.82 -9.45 14.73
N VAL A 21 5.09 -9.49 15.11
CA VAL A 21 6.19 -8.80 14.45
C VAL A 21 6.93 -9.80 13.58
N TRP A 22 6.94 -9.55 12.27
CA TRP A 22 7.54 -10.41 11.27
C TRP A 22 8.79 -9.78 10.64
N SER A 23 9.85 -10.58 10.47
CA SER A 23 11.07 -10.22 9.74
C SER A 23 11.07 -10.87 8.36
N THR A 24 10.99 -10.09 7.29
CA THR A 24 11.14 -10.60 5.91
C THR A 24 12.59 -10.97 5.58
N GLU A 25 13.57 -10.42 6.31
CA GLU A 25 14.99 -10.70 6.07
C GLU A 25 15.38 -12.06 6.66
N GLN A 26 14.93 -12.33 7.89
CA GLN A 26 15.20 -13.60 8.58
C GLN A 26 14.13 -14.66 8.32
N GLN A 27 12.98 -14.28 7.74
CA GLN A 27 11.81 -15.15 7.54
C GLN A 27 11.32 -15.77 8.86
N GLU A 28 11.30 -14.98 9.93
CA GLU A 28 10.95 -15.44 11.27
C GLU A 28 10.07 -14.44 12.05
N VAL A 29 9.44 -14.97 13.10
CA VAL A 29 8.67 -14.19 14.07
C VAL A 29 9.65 -13.61 15.10
N ILE A 30 9.70 -12.28 15.20
CA ILE A 30 10.50 -11.58 16.21
C ILE A 30 9.78 -11.56 17.56
N ALA A 31 8.46 -11.31 17.52
CA ALA A 31 7.60 -11.26 18.69
C ALA A 31 6.16 -11.54 18.27
N SER A 32 5.37 -12.13 19.15
CA SER A 32 3.92 -12.30 18.98
C SER A 32 3.21 -12.25 20.32
N GLY A 33 1.91 -12.01 20.28
CA GLY A 33 1.06 -12.01 21.46
C GLY A 33 -0.39 -11.73 21.12
N GLU A 34 -1.19 -11.57 22.17
CA GLU A 34 -2.60 -11.20 22.08
C GLU A 34 -2.88 -10.10 23.10
N LEU A 35 -3.68 -9.10 22.71
CA LEU A 35 -4.20 -8.11 23.65
C LEU A 35 -5.59 -8.55 24.11
N ALA A 36 -5.95 -8.20 25.34
CA ALA A 36 -7.27 -8.51 25.91
C ALA A 36 -8.42 -7.70 25.30
N GLY A 37 -8.11 -6.63 24.56
CA GLY A 37 -9.12 -5.75 23.97
C GLY A 37 -8.55 -4.44 23.43
N TRP A 38 -9.43 -3.57 22.96
CA TRP A 38 -9.10 -2.29 22.33
C TRP A 38 -8.48 -1.26 23.29
N GLU A 39 -8.73 -1.40 24.59
CA GLU A 39 -8.19 -0.57 25.65
C GLU A 39 -6.68 -0.77 25.87
N HIS A 40 -6.14 -1.91 25.42
CA HIS A 40 -4.73 -2.31 25.57
C HIS A 40 -3.87 -2.01 24.31
N LEU A 41 -4.37 -1.19 23.38
CA LEU A 41 -3.62 -0.85 22.15
C LEU A 41 -2.31 -0.09 22.41
N ASP A 42 -2.14 0.52 23.57
CA ASP A 42 -0.91 1.19 23.99
C ASP A 42 0.27 0.20 24.15
N GLU A 43 0.00 -1.07 24.46
CA GLU A 43 1.03 -2.11 24.57
C GLU A 43 1.76 -2.33 23.23
N LEU A 44 1.06 -2.14 22.11
CA LEU A 44 1.62 -2.25 20.75
C LEU A 44 2.64 -1.14 20.41
N VAL A 45 2.65 -0.03 21.14
CA VAL A 45 3.56 1.10 20.86
C VAL A 45 5.01 0.68 20.96
N SER A 46 5.34 -0.16 21.94
CA SER A 46 6.69 -0.71 22.14
C SER A 46 7.14 -1.61 20.97
N TYR A 47 6.22 -2.40 20.42
CA TYR A 47 6.47 -3.32 19.31
C TYR A 47 6.46 -2.63 17.94
N ALA A 48 5.69 -1.56 17.80
CA ALA A 48 5.60 -0.78 16.56
C ALA A 48 6.88 -0.01 16.30
N GLY A 49 7.45 0.70 17.29
CA GLY A 49 8.74 1.40 17.16
C GLY A 49 8.88 2.19 15.84
N GLN A 50 9.81 1.78 14.97
CA GLN A 50 10.00 2.32 13.60
C GLN A 50 9.42 1.42 12.49
N ARG A 51 8.76 0.33 12.85
CA ARG A 51 8.18 -0.67 11.94
C ARG A 51 6.88 -0.16 11.32
N GLN A 52 6.53 -0.72 10.17
CA GLN A 52 5.23 -0.47 9.57
C GLN A 52 4.15 -1.25 10.33
N VAL A 53 3.01 -0.62 10.59
CA VAL A 53 1.83 -1.28 11.16
C VAL A 53 0.87 -1.65 10.03
N ILE A 54 0.48 -2.92 9.99
CA ILE A 54 -0.49 -3.46 9.02
C ILE A 54 -1.65 -4.06 9.81
N ALA A 55 -2.87 -3.65 9.49
CA ALA A 55 -4.05 -4.19 10.13
C ALA A 55 -4.74 -5.22 9.24
N LEU A 56 -5.04 -6.37 9.82
CA LEU A 56 -5.91 -7.39 9.24
C LEU A 56 -7.30 -7.22 9.84
N LEU A 57 -8.30 -6.91 9.04
CA LEU A 57 -9.68 -6.95 9.51
C LEU A 57 -10.17 -8.40 9.48
N ALA A 58 -10.88 -8.83 10.51
CA ALA A 58 -11.60 -10.08 10.49
C ALA A 58 -12.60 -10.07 9.32
N SER A 59 -12.54 -11.06 8.45
CA SER A 59 -13.43 -11.14 7.30
C SER A 59 -14.90 -11.35 7.66
N ASN A 60 -15.25 -11.58 8.93
CA ASN A 60 -16.64 -11.48 9.40
C ASN A 60 -17.20 -10.07 9.29
N ASP A 61 -16.34 -9.05 9.41
CA ASP A 61 -16.72 -7.63 9.38
C ASP A 61 -16.59 -7.02 7.98
N VAL A 62 -16.38 -7.86 6.96
CA VAL A 62 -16.08 -7.45 5.60
C VAL A 62 -16.88 -8.32 4.63
N VAL A 63 -17.46 -7.69 3.61
CA VAL A 63 -18.11 -8.41 2.51
C VAL A 63 -17.14 -8.48 1.33
N LEU A 64 -16.76 -9.70 0.96
CA LEU A 64 -16.05 -9.99 -0.29
C LEU A 64 -17.07 -10.52 -1.30
N THR A 65 -17.27 -9.79 -2.39
CA THR A 65 -18.24 -10.15 -3.42
C THR A 65 -17.74 -9.85 -4.82
N GLN A 66 -18.43 -10.37 -5.82
CA GLN A 66 -18.20 -10.09 -7.23
C GLN A 66 -19.46 -9.46 -7.82
N VAL A 67 -19.28 -8.36 -8.56
CA VAL A 67 -20.36 -7.67 -9.25
C VAL A 67 -20.08 -7.57 -10.74
N ASP A 68 -21.13 -7.57 -11.54
CA ASP A 68 -21.03 -7.38 -12.99
C ASP A 68 -20.79 -5.89 -13.32
N ILE A 69 -19.90 -5.64 -14.27
CA ILE A 69 -19.57 -4.32 -14.79
C ILE A 69 -20.48 -4.05 -16.00
N PRO A 70 -21.37 -3.04 -15.94
CA PRO A 70 -22.23 -2.71 -17.07
C PRO A 70 -21.42 -2.36 -18.34
N PRO A 71 -21.89 -2.77 -19.54
CA PRO A 71 -21.18 -2.50 -20.79
C PRO A 71 -20.88 -1.01 -20.98
N GLY A 72 -19.61 -0.67 -21.19
CA GLY A 72 -19.16 0.72 -21.39
C GLY A 72 -18.97 1.55 -20.12
N ALA A 73 -19.26 1.01 -18.93
CA ALA A 73 -19.20 1.73 -17.66
C ALA A 73 -17.87 1.60 -16.89
N THR A 74 -16.84 0.94 -17.44
CA THR A 74 -15.59 0.62 -16.73
C THR A 74 -14.91 1.83 -16.06
N ARG A 75 -15.00 3.02 -16.69
CA ARG A 75 -14.41 4.28 -16.16
C ARG A 75 -15.19 4.88 -14.99
N GLN A 76 -16.50 4.65 -14.93
CA GLN A 76 -17.40 5.21 -13.91
C GLN A 76 -17.84 4.15 -12.89
N PHE A 77 -17.35 2.92 -13.04
CA PHE A 77 -17.69 1.76 -12.22
C PHE A 77 -17.60 2.05 -10.72
N ASP A 78 -16.51 2.68 -10.27
CA ASP A 78 -16.30 2.98 -8.84
C ASP A 78 -17.39 3.91 -8.25
N SER A 79 -18.00 4.76 -9.08
CA SER A 79 -19.13 5.63 -8.67
C SER A 79 -20.49 4.95 -8.77
N MET A 80 -20.60 3.88 -9.55
CA MET A 80 -21.84 3.09 -9.73
C MET A 80 -21.94 1.93 -8.74
N LEU A 81 -20.81 1.48 -8.22
CA LEU A 81 -20.69 0.31 -7.36
C LEU A 81 -21.65 0.31 -6.17
N PRO A 82 -21.89 1.43 -5.45
CA PRO A 82 -22.93 1.48 -4.43
C PRO A 82 -24.30 0.99 -4.93
N TYR A 83 -24.77 1.53 -6.06
CA TYR A 83 -26.06 1.18 -6.63
C TYR A 83 -26.13 -0.27 -7.12
N LEU A 84 -25.03 -0.80 -7.64
CA LEU A 84 -24.96 -2.20 -8.09
C LEU A 84 -25.09 -3.20 -6.92
N ILE A 85 -24.62 -2.83 -5.72
CA ILE A 85 -24.69 -3.68 -4.52
C ILE A 85 -26.01 -3.52 -3.78
N GLU A 86 -26.63 -2.34 -3.83
CA GLU A 86 -27.96 -2.09 -3.22
C GLU A 86 -29.02 -3.05 -3.76
N ASP A 87 -28.93 -3.37 -5.06
CA ASP A 87 -29.82 -4.35 -5.71
C ASP A 87 -29.60 -5.80 -5.20
N GLU A 88 -28.42 -6.12 -4.64
CA GLU A 88 -28.07 -7.47 -4.15
C GLU A 88 -28.29 -7.67 -2.63
N GLY A 89 -28.48 -6.61 -1.83
CA GLY A 89 -28.61 -6.77 -0.37
C GLY A 89 -29.06 -5.54 0.43
N ALA A 90 -29.89 -5.78 1.46
CA ALA A 90 -30.61 -4.78 2.27
C ALA A 90 -29.78 -4.03 3.34
N GLN A 91 -28.52 -3.67 3.05
CA GLN A 91 -27.74 -2.78 3.91
C GLN A 91 -27.78 -1.35 3.38
N ASP A 92 -27.66 -0.36 4.27
CA ASP A 92 -27.47 1.03 3.87
C ASP A 92 -26.09 1.18 3.23
N VAL A 93 -26.05 1.07 1.90
CA VAL A 93 -24.84 1.14 1.09
C VAL A 93 -24.08 2.46 1.31
N ASP A 94 -24.78 3.55 1.68
CA ASP A 94 -24.15 4.82 2.00
C ASP A 94 -23.28 4.73 3.26
N SER A 95 -23.48 3.74 4.13
CA SER A 95 -22.64 3.49 5.31
C SER A 95 -21.36 2.69 5.02
N LEU A 96 -21.24 2.10 3.82
CA LEU A 96 -20.15 1.23 3.44
C LEU A 96 -19.02 1.99 2.73
N HIS A 97 -17.81 1.48 2.88
CA HIS A 97 -16.62 1.85 2.12
C HIS A 97 -16.26 0.71 1.20
N PHE A 98 -16.09 1.02 -0.09
CA PHE A 98 -15.83 0.03 -1.12
C PHE A 98 -14.41 0.14 -1.67
N THR A 99 -13.79 -1.01 -1.85
CA THR A 99 -12.49 -1.16 -2.50
C THR A 99 -12.58 -2.19 -3.60
N VAL A 100 -12.25 -1.81 -4.83
CA VAL A 100 -12.11 -2.77 -5.93
C VAL A 100 -10.78 -3.51 -5.78
N LEU A 101 -10.86 -4.84 -5.63
CA LEU A 101 -9.71 -5.73 -5.47
C LEU A 101 -9.14 -6.17 -6.82
N GLY A 102 -10.02 -6.39 -7.79
CA GLY A 102 -9.68 -6.87 -9.13
C GLY A 102 -10.77 -6.53 -10.13
N LYS A 103 -10.40 -6.48 -11.42
CA LYS A 103 -11.35 -6.37 -12.54
C LYS A 103 -10.95 -7.40 -13.59
N GLN A 104 -11.91 -8.23 -13.99
CA GLN A 104 -11.74 -9.24 -15.04
C GLN A 104 -12.85 -9.08 -16.06
N ALA A 105 -12.52 -8.60 -17.26
CA ALA A 105 -13.44 -8.39 -18.39
C ALA A 105 -14.72 -7.62 -18.02
N ASP A 106 -15.79 -8.33 -17.69
CA ASP A 106 -17.14 -7.87 -17.37
C ASP A 106 -17.49 -7.98 -15.87
N LYS A 107 -16.52 -8.35 -15.02
CA LYS A 107 -16.71 -8.55 -13.59
C LYS A 107 -15.67 -7.81 -12.76
N ALA A 108 -16.06 -7.41 -11.56
CA ALA A 108 -15.18 -6.79 -10.59
C ALA A 108 -15.32 -7.46 -9.23
N GLN A 109 -14.20 -7.78 -8.62
CA GLN A 109 -14.14 -8.26 -7.24
C GLN A 109 -14.03 -7.07 -6.31
N VAL A 110 -14.93 -7.01 -5.33
CA VAL A 110 -15.17 -5.86 -4.48
C VAL A 110 -15.10 -6.31 -3.03
N CYS A 111 -14.46 -5.47 -2.23
CA CYS A 111 -14.49 -5.54 -0.78
C CYS A 111 -15.32 -4.37 -0.25
N ALA A 112 -16.31 -4.66 0.59
CA ALA A 112 -17.09 -3.67 1.32
C ALA A 112 -16.87 -3.82 2.81
N VAL A 113 -16.72 -2.70 3.51
CA VAL A 113 -16.55 -2.66 4.96
C VAL A 113 -17.27 -1.43 5.51
N GLU A 114 -17.80 -1.50 6.73
CA GLU A 114 -18.45 -0.35 7.35
C GLU A 114 -17.46 0.83 7.47
N ARG A 115 -17.86 2.00 6.95
CA ARG A 115 -17.01 3.21 6.96
C ARG A 115 -16.67 3.63 8.38
N ALA A 116 -17.66 3.63 9.27
CA ALA A 116 -17.49 4.00 10.67
C ALA A 116 -16.50 3.07 11.39
N TRP A 117 -16.48 1.79 11.00
CA TRP A 117 -15.53 0.82 11.53
C TRP A 117 -14.09 1.15 11.15
N VAL A 118 -13.81 1.32 9.85
CA VAL A 118 -12.46 1.70 9.36
C VAL A 118 -12.00 3.02 9.98
N GLN A 119 -12.90 3.99 10.09
CA GLN A 119 -12.61 5.26 10.75
C GLN A 119 -12.22 5.07 12.22
N THR A 120 -12.97 4.24 12.96
CA THR A 120 -12.69 3.93 14.37
C THR A 120 -11.33 3.26 14.53
N VAL A 121 -11.02 2.26 13.70
CA VAL A 121 -9.71 1.57 13.66
C VAL A 121 -8.58 2.60 13.48
N LEU A 122 -8.68 3.45 12.45
CA LEU A 122 -7.66 4.45 12.15
C LEU A 122 -7.49 5.48 13.27
N GLN A 123 -8.60 5.96 13.86
CA GLN A 123 -8.57 6.93 14.95
C GLN A 123 -7.95 6.36 16.23
N ARG A 124 -8.31 5.12 16.59
CA ARG A 124 -7.77 4.44 17.79
C ARG A 124 -6.27 4.26 17.69
N PHE A 125 -5.77 3.76 16.57
CA PHE A 125 -4.32 3.63 16.35
C PHE A 125 -3.62 5.00 16.34
N ALA A 126 -4.21 5.99 15.66
CA ALA A 126 -3.63 7.34 15.62
C ALA A 126 -3.57 7.99 17.01
N SER A 127 -4.53 7.73 17.89
CA SER A 127 -4.53 8.25 19.27
C SER A 127 -3.36 7.73 20.12
N GLN A 128 -2.82 6.55 19.78
CA GLN A 128 -1.62 5.96 20.37
C GLN A 128 -0.33 6.36 19.63
N GLY A 129 -0.42 7.26 18.64
CA GLY A 129 0.71 7.65 17.79
C GLY A 129 1.08 6.59 16.74
N LEU A 130 0.26 5.55 16.55
CA LEU A 130 0.48 4.51 15.57
C LEU A 130 -0.15 4.89 14.22
N THR A 131 0.59 4.67 13.13
CA THR A 131 0.08 4.90 11.77
C THR A 131 -0.03 3.59 11.01
N ILE A 132 -1.26 3.16 10.77
CA ILE A 132 -1.55 1.99 9.91
C ILE A 132 -1.18 2.35 8.46
N LYS A 133 -0.36 1.49 7.84
CA LYS A 133 0.10 1.65 6.45
C LYS A 133 -0.74 0.89 5.44
N ARG A 134 -1.38 -0.20 5.88
CA ARG A 134 -2.20 -1.05 5.05
C ARG A 134 -3.30 -1.67 5.91
N ILE A 135 -4.49 -1.77 5.33
CA ILE A 135 -5.62 -2.53 5.88
C ILE A 135 -6.02 -3.56 4.83
N LEU A 136 -6.21 -4.82 5.21
CA LEU A 136 -6.75 -5.84 4.31
C LEU A 136 -7.56 -6.87 5.11
N PRO A 137 -8.49 -7.59 4.47
CA PRO A 137 -9.13 -8.74 5.10
C PRO A 137 -8.10 -9.83 5.38
N ASP A 138 -8.21 -10.45 6.55
CA ASP A 138 -7.39 -11.56 7.03
C ASP A 138 -7.34 -12.77 6.09
N VAL A 139 -8.48 -13.20 5.53
CA VAL A 139 -8.53 -14.37 4.60
C VAL A 139 -7.65 -14.11 3.38
N LEU A 140 -7.58 -12.85 2.92
CA LEU A 140 -6.74 -12.44 1.78
C LEU A 140 -5.25 -12.29 2.14
N ALA A 141 -4.89 -12.58 3.39
CA ALA A 141 -3.52 -12.73 3.85
C ALA A 141 -3.11 -14.21 4.02
N LEU A 142 -3.99 -15.19 3.79
CA LEU A 142 -3.58 -16.59 3.66
C LEU A 142 -2.75 -16.80 2.38
N PRO A 143 -1.91 -17.85 2.29
CA PRO A 143 -1.20 -18.17 1.06
C PRO A 143 -2.14 -18.31 -0.15
N VAL A 144 -1.63 -18.03 -1.34
CA VAL A 144 -2.32 -18.30 -2.60
C VAL A 144 -1.65 -19.52 -3.23
N SER A 145 -2.46 -20.45 -3.72
CA SER A 145 -2.04 -21.55 -4.57
C SER A 145 -2.88 -21.49 -5.85
N ASP A 146 -2.28 -21.83 -6.99
CA ASP A 146 -2.97 -21.80 -8.28
C ASP A 146 -3.98 -22.96 -8.40
N ASP A 147 -3.75 -24.04 -7.66
CA ASP A 147 -4.53 -25.29 -7.76
C ASP A 147 -5.54 -25.46 -6.60
N ASN A 148 -5.20 -24.95 -5.41
CA ASN A 148 -5.93 -25.24 -4.17
C ASN A 148 -6.33 -23.97 -3.42
N SER A 149 -7.44 -24.04 -2.69
CA SER A 149 -7.76 -23.02 -1.69
C SER A 149 -6.90 -23.22 -0.44
N SER A 150 -6.73 -22.18 0.36
CA SER A 150 -5.95 -22.25 1.61
C SER A 150 -6.86 -22.08 2.83
N ALA A 151 -6.57 -22.83 3.90
CA ALA A 151 -7.29 -22.76 5.16
C ALA A 151 -6.35 -22.70 6.37
N ALA A 152 -6.74 -21.91 7.37
CA ALA A 152 -6.12 -21.92 8.69
C ALA A 152 -7.16 -21.63 9.77
N LEU A 153 -6.98 -22.25 10.94
CA LEU A 153 -7.80 -22.02 12.12
C LEU A 153 -7.27 -20.82 12.91
N ILE A 154 -8.18 -19.95 13.34
CA ILE A 154 -7.88 -18.86 14.28
C ILE A 154 -9.01 -18.76 15.32
N GLY A 155 -8.66 -18.94 16.60
CA GLY A 155 -9.67 -19.15 17.65
C GLY A 155 -10.55 -20.35 17.30
N GLU A 156 -11.86 -20.13 17.18
CA GLU A 156 -12.84 -21.16 16.79
C GLU A 156 -13.31 -21.05 15.32
N GLN A 157 -12.66 -20.20 14.53
CA GLN A 157 -13.07 -19.87 13.18
C GLN A 157 -12.04 -20.32 12.13
N TRP A 158 -12.53 -20.88 11.05
CA TRP A 158 -11.74 -21.23 9.88
C TRP A 158 -11.71 -20.06 8.90
N LEU A 159 -10.51 -19.56 8.65
CA LEU A 159 -10.23 -18.66 7.54
C LEU A 159 -10.01 -19.52 6.29
N ILE A 160 -10.77 -19.26 5.23
CA ILE A 160 -10.66 -19.97 3.96
C ILE A 160 -10.44 -18.95 2.84
N ARG A 161 -9.36 -19.09 2.10
CA ARG A 161 -9.07 -18.27 0.92
C ARG A 161 -9.28 -19.09 -0.34
N HIS A 162 -10.28 -18.71 -1.13
CA HIS A 162 -10.66 -19.41 -2.35
C HIS A 162 -9.81 -19.01 -3.55
N SER A 163 -9.50 -17.72 -3.67
CA SER A 163 -8.75 -17.16 -4.79
C SER A 163 -7.91 -15.95 -4.36
N GLU A 164 -7.34 -15.22 -5.32
CA GLU A 164 -6.60 -13.98 -5.02
C GLU A 164 -7.45 -12.94 -4.28
N THR A 165 -8.76 -12.92 -4.52
CA THR A 165 -9.67 -11.86 -4.04
C THR A 165 -10.91 -12.36 -3.32
N GLU A 166 -11.15 -13.68 -3.31
CA GLU A 166 -12.30 -14.30 -2.65
C GLU A 166 -11.85 -15.15 -1.46
N GLY A 167 -12.69 -15.16 -0.43
CA GLY A 167 -12.49 -15.94 0.77
C GLY A 167 -13.73 -15.92 1.64
N ALA A 168 -13.73 -16.75 2.67
CA ALA A 168 -14.80 -16.90 3.62
C ALA A 168 -14.23 -17.15 5.02
N VAL A 169 -15.04 -16.83 6.03
CA VAL A 169 -14.81 -17.23 7.40
C VAL A 169 -15.98 -18.10 7.83
N VAL A 170 -15.67 -19.20 8.50
CA VAL A 170 -16.67 -20.19 8.90
C VAL A 170 -16.38 -20.63 10.31
N ASP A 171 -17.36 -20.53 11.21
CA ASP A 171 -17.20 -21.11 12.55
C ASP A 171 -17.03 -22.62 12.44
N SER A 172 -16.23 -23.21 13.33
CA SER A 172 -15.95 -24.65 13.31
C SER A 172 -17.22 -25.51 13.34
N ALA A 173 -18.29 -25.04 13.99
CA ALA A 173 -19.58 -25.72 14.06
C ALA A 173 -20.30 -25.83 12.69
N TRP A 174 -20.00 -24.93 11.75
CA TRP A 174 -20.64 -24.86 10.43
C TRP A 174 -19.71 -25.30 9.28
N LEU A 175 -18.48 -25.70 9.61
CA LEU A 175 -17.43 -26.01 8.64
C LEU A 175 -17.88 -27.09 7.64
N ASP A 176 -18.38 -28.22 8.13
CA ASP A 176 -18.79 -29.33 7.28
C ASP A 176 -19.92 -28.97 6.32
N LEU A 177 -20.88 -28.18 6.79
CA LEU A 177 -21.98 -27.69 5.97
C LEU A 177 -21.46 -26.79 4.85
N TYR A 178 -20.55 -25.87 5.20
CA TYR A 178 -19.92 -24.97 4.25
C TYR A 178 -19.12 -25.73 3.18
N LEU A 179 -18.22 -26.63 3.60
CA LEU A 179 -17.37 -27.40 2.70
C LEU A 179 -18.21 -28.28 1.77
N SER A 180 -19.23 -28.95 2.31
CA SER A 180 -20.15 -29.76 1.51
C SER A 180 -20.89 -28.93 0.45
N SER A 181 -21.35 -27.73 0.83
CA SER A 181 -22.04 -26.83 -0.10
C SER A 181 -21.10 -26.27 -1.18
N TYR A 182 -19.85 -25.94 -0.82
CA TYR A 182 -18.89 -25.38 -1.76
C TYR A 182 -18.45 -26.44 -2.80
N LEU A 183 -18.24 -27.67 -2.34
CA LEU A 183 -17.78 -28.79 -3.17
C LEU A 183 -18.82 -29.24 -4.20
N GLN A 184 -20.12 -29.06 -3.94
CA GLN A 184 -21.18 -29.32 -4.92
C GLN A 184 -21.02 -28.51 -6.21
N ASN A 185 -20.45 -27.31 -6.11
CA ASN A 185 -20.23 -26.42 -7.26
C ASN A 185 -18.80 -26.50 -7.81
N HIS A 186 -17.88 -27.18 -7.11
CA HIS A 186 -16.46 -27.24 -7.42
C HIS A 186 -15.95 -28.68 -7.27
N GLU A 187 -16.28 -29.55 -8.22
CA GLU A 187 -15.81 -30.93 -8.21
C GLU A 187 -14.28 -31.01 -8.25
N GLY A 188 -13.70 -31.86 -7.39
CA GLY A 188 -12.25 -32.04 -7.30
C GLY A 188 -11.50 -30.92 -6.55
N TRP A 189 -12.21 -29.96 -5.98
CA TRP A 189 -11.64 -28.90 -5.15
C TRP A 189 -10.90 -29.45 -3.93
N GLN A 190 -9.74 -28.87 -3.64
CA GLN A 190 -8.87 -29.23 -2.52
C GLN A 190 -8.54 -27.99 -1.68
N LEU A 191 -8.29 -28.24 -0.38
CA LEU A 191 -8.07 -27.23 0.63
C LEU A 191 -6.75 -27.50 1.38
N ASP A 192 -5.76 -26.67 1.11
CA ASP A 192 -4.47 -26.67 1.78
C ASP A 192 -4.63 -26.20 3.23
N CYS A 193 -4.44 -27.11 4.19
CA CYS A 193 -4.63 -26.85 5.62
C CYS A 193 -3.31 -26.52 6.31
N TYR A 194 -3.17 -25.31 6.81
CA TYR A 194 -1.99 -24.85 7.56
C TYR A 194 -2.16 -24.93 9.09
N SER A 195 -3.22 -25.58 9.54
CA SER A 195 -3.52 -25.92 10.93
C SER A 195 -3.74 -27.42 11.05
N SER A 196 -4.00 -27.91 12.27
CA SER A 196 -4.40 -29.30 12.46
C SER A 196 -5.70 -29.58 11.70
N VAL A 197 -5.68 -30.64 10.88
CA VAL A 197 -6.85 -31.04 10.08
C VAL A 197 -8.01 -31.35 11.03
N PRO A 198 -9.19 -30.75 10.84
CA PRO A 198 -10.33 -30.98 11.71
C PRO A 198 -10.95 -32.36 11.46
N GLU A 199 -11.64 -32.90 12.46
CA GLU A 199 -12.57 -34.01 12.23
C GLU A 199 -13.74 -33.47 11.39
N SER A 200 -13.80 -33.88 10.13
CA SER A 200 -14.74 -33.38 9.13
C SER A 200 -15.34 -34.53 8.35
N THR A 201 -16.63 -34.45 8.01
CA THR A 201 -17.29 -35.42 7.14
C THR A 201 -16.75 -35.42 5.70
N VAL A 202 -16.00 -34.38 5.32
CA VAL A 202 -15.45 -34.19 3.96
C VAL A 202 -13.92 -34.31 3.96
N GLU A 203 -13.39 -35.37 4.58
CA GLU A 203 -11.95 -35.60 4.77
C GLU A 203 -11.12 -35.51 3.48
N SER A 204 -11.68 -35.93 2.34
CA SER A 204 -10.98 -36.00 1.05
C SER A 204 -10.54 -34.66 0.49
N VAL A 205 -11.09 -33.55 0.99
CA VAL A 205 -10.76 -32.19 0.52
C VAL A 205 -9.47 -31.67 1.15
N TRP A 206 -9.15 -32.15 2.34
CA TRP A 206 -8.06 -31.61 3.14
C TRP A 206 -6.70 -32.09 2.64
N VAL A 207 -5.85 -31.13 2.31
CA VAL A 207 -4.44 -31.36 1.96
C VAL A 207 -3.59 -30.80 3.11
N PRO A 208 -3.06 -31.65 4.00
CA PRO A 208 -2.29 -31.16 5.14
C PRO A 208 -0.99 -30.48 4.67
N LYS A 209 -0.73 -29.29 5.20
CA LYS A 209 0.53 -28.55 5.04
C LYS A 209 1.26 -28.50 6.39
N PRO A 210 2.55 -28.11 6.40
CA PRO A 210 3.25 -27.87 7.67
C PRO A 210 2.47 -26.89 8.53
N GLU A 211 2.17 -27.31 9.77
CA GLU A 211 1.46 -26.47 10.71
C GLU A 211 2.30 -25.24 11.04
N GLU A 212 1.69 -24.06 10.94
CA GLU A 212 2.32 -22.80 11.28
C GLU A 212 1.45 -22.02 12.27
N MET A 213 2.07 -21.14 13.06
CA MET A 213 1.30 -20.18 13.86
C MET A 213 0.49 -19.30 12.90
N THR A 214 -0.84 -19.28 13.02
CA THR A 214 -1.73 -18.61 12.07
C THR A 214 -1.37 -17.15 11.83
N MET A 215 -1.03 -16.39 12.89
CA MET A 215 -0.59 -15.00 12.71
C MET A 215 0.71 -14.86 11.92
N ALA A 216 1.67 -15.80 12.05
CA ALA A 216 2.88 -15.81 11.23
C ALA A 216 2.57 -16.13 9.76
N LEU A 217 1.68 -17.10 9.52
CA LEU A 217 1.20 -17.44 8.19
C LEU A 217 0.55 -16.23 7.51
N LEU A 218 -0.35 -15.53 8.21
CA LEU A 218 -0.98 -14.30 7.72
C LEU A 218 0.06 -13.20 7.48
N ALA A 219 1.03 -13.01 8.39
CA ALA A 219 2.09 -12.02 8.19
C ALA A 219 2.94 -12.31 6.95
N LYS A 220 3.24 -13.59 6.63
CA LYS A 220 3.89 -13.96 5.37
C LYS A 220 3.05 -13.57 4.16
N GLY A 221 1.75 -13.90 4.17
CA GLY A 221 0.87 -13.60 3.03
C GLY A 221 0.50 -12.11 2.89
N VAL A 222 0.64 -11.30 3.94
CA VAL A 222 0.57 -9.83 3.83
C VAL A 222 1.65 -9.29 2.88
N VAL A 223 2.82 -9.94 2.79
CA VAL A 223 3.90 -9.50 1.90
C VAL A 223 3.56 -9.76 0.44
N SER A 224 2.91 -10.88 0.13
CA SER A 224 2.50 -11.25 -1.23
C SER A 224 1.21 -10.54 -1.67
N SER A 225 0.30 -10.27 -0.75
CA SER A 225 -0.97 -9.61 -1.03
C SER A 225 -0.81 -8.14 -1.38
N LYS A 226 -1.39 -7.72 -2.51
CA LYS A 226 -1.45 -6.31 -2.93
C LYS A 226 -2.68 -5.58 -2.40
N THR A 227 -3.58 -6.30 -1.74
CA THR A 227 -4.83 -5.75 -1.24
C THR A 227 -4.59 -4.66 -0.21
N ASN A 228 -5.29 -3.54 -0.37
CA ASN A 228 -5.28 -2.46 0.61
C ASN A 228 -6.61 -1.70 0.57
N LEU A 229 -7.33 -1.69 1.69
CA LEU A 229 -8.62 -1.00 1.84
C LEU A 229 -8.47 0.50 2.09
N LEU A 230 -7.24 0.99 2.31
CA LEU A 230 -6.94 2.43 2.43
C LEU A 230 -6.98 3.13 1.06
N THR A 231 -8.16 3.15 0.46
CA THR A 231 -8.50 3.78 -0.82
C THR A 231 -9.51 4.91 -0.63
N GLY A 232 -9.78 5.69 -1.68
CA GLY A 232 -10.78 6.75 -1.64
C GLY A 232 -10.53 7.76 -0.51
N GLU A 233 -11.51 7.93 0.37
CA GLU A 233 -11.45 8.82 1.53
C GLU A 233 -10.41 8.41 2.60
N PHE A 234 -10.12 7.11 2.71
CA PHE A 234 -9.14 6.58 3.66
C PHE A 234 -7.71 6.53 3.11
N LYS A 235 -7.50 7.01 1.88
CA LYS A 235 -6.17 7.05 1.28
C LYS A 235 -5.21 7.87 2.15
N PRO A 236 -4.03 7.33 2.53
CA PRO A 236 -3.09 8.07 3.34
C PRO A 236 -2.69 9.36 2.64
N LYS A 237 -2.80 10.49 3.35
CA LYS A 237 -2.32 11.78 2.83
C LYS A 237 -0.82 11.68 2.60
N SER A 238 -0.39 11.93 1.36
CA SER A 238 1.01 11.80 0.96
C SER A 238 1.91 12.62 1.89
N SER A 239 2.98 12.01 2.38
CA SER A 239 3.99 12.67 3.22
C SER A 239 4.92 13.58 2.40
N TRP A 240 4.38 14.35 1.46
CA TRP A 240 5.15 15.26 0.60
C TRP A 240 5.97 16.26 1.43
N GLY A 241 5.42 16.72 2.57
CA GLY A 241 6.15 17.58 3.51
C GLY A 241 7.48 16.97 4.02
N LYS A 242 7.59 15.64 4.08
CA LYS A 242 8.85 14.97 4.47
C LYS A 242 9.90 15.07 3.37
N TYR A 243 9.52 14.93 2.10
CA TYR A 243 10.43 15.07 0.97
C TYR A 243 10.84 16.52 0.74
N TRP A 244 9.96 17.50 0.99
CA TRP A 244 10.31 18.91 0.86
C TRP A 244 11.53 19.30 1.73
N LYS A 245 11.59 18.84 2.98
CA LYS A 245 12.73 19.09 3.87
C LYS A 245 14.03 18.44 3.39
N VAL A 246 13.96 17.28 2.73
CA VAL A 246 15.12 16.61 2.15
C VAL A 246 15.65 17.39 0.94
N TRP A 247 14.74 17.83 0.07
CA TRP A 247 15.09 18.59 -1.13
C TRP A 247 15.52 20.03 -0.85
N GLN A 248 15.17 20.61 0.30
CA GLN A 248 15.58 21.96 0.67
C GLN A 248 17.11 22.14 0.64
N LYS A 249 17.88 21.16 1.15
CA LYS A 249 19.35 21.22 1.13
C LYS A 249 19.90 21.15 -0.30
N ALA A 250 19.32 20.30 -1.15
CA ALA A 250 19.69 20.20 -2.56
C ALA A 250 19.37 21.49 -3.33
N ALA A 251 18.22 22.11 -3.06
CA ALA A 251 17.83 23.40 -3.64
C ALA A 251 18.78 24.53 -3.23
N ILE A 252 19.20 24.57 -1.95
CA ILE A 252 20.21 25.53 -1.48
C ILE A 252 21.53 25.33 -2.21
N ALA A 253 22.02 24.08 -2.31
CA ALA A 253 23.27 23.79 -3.01
C ALA A 253 23.22 24.16 -4.50
N ALA A 254 22.11 23.85 -5.18
CA ALA A 254 21.88 24.24 -6.57
C ALA A 254 21.85 25.78 -6.73
N GLY A 255 21.21 26.48 -5.79
CA GLY A 255 21.19 27.95 -5.76
C GLY A 255 22.59 28.55 -5.60
N VAL A 256 23.40 28.02 -4.66
CA VAL A 256 24.80 28.46 -4.47
C VAL A 256 25.62 28.21 -5.73
N LEU A 257 25.49 27.03 -6.34
CA LEU A 257 26.21 26.70 -7.56
C LEU A 257 25.83 27.64 -8.71
N LEU A 258 24.55 27.96 -8.86
CA LEU A 258 24.07 28.91 -9.86
C LEU A 258 24.67 30.30 -9.65
N VAL A 259 24.72 30.78 -8.41
CA VAL A 259 25.36 32.06 -8.07
C VAL A 259 26.86 32.04 -8.43
N VAL A 260 27.57 30.96 -8.12
CA VAL A 260 28.99 30.81 -8.47
C VAL A 260 29.21 30.84 -9.98
N VAL A 261 28.38 30.11 -10.75
CA VAL A 261 28.47 30.07 -12.21
C VAL A 261 28.20 31.45 -12.82
N VAL A 262 27.16 32.15 -12.34
CA VAL A 262 26.84 33.51 -12.82
C VAL A 262 27.96 34.49 -12.47
N ALA A 263 28.50 34.44 -11.26
CA ALA A 263 29.61 35.30 -10.85
C ALA A 263 30.86 35.04 -11.70
N GLN A 264 31.18 33.77 -11.98
CA GLN A 264 32.28 33.40 -12.86
C GLN A 264 32.07 33.95 -14.28
N GLN A 265 30.88 33.81 -14.85
CA GLN A 265 30.57 34.34 -16.18
C GLN A 265 30.69 35.86 -16.23
N LEU A 266 30.20 36.58 -15.22
CA LEU A 266 30.33 38.04 -15.14
C LEU A 266 31.81 38.47 -15.10
N LEU A 267 32.64 37.83 -14.27
CA LEU A 267 34.07 38.12 -14.20
C LEU A 267 34.79 37.90 -15.54
N VAL A 268 34.43 36.81 -16.23
CA VAL A 268 34.98 36.47 -17.54
C VAL A 268 34.58 37.50 -18.60
N VAL A 269 33.32 37.94 -18.62
CA VAL A 269 32.83 38.98 -19.54
C VAL A 269 33.59 40.30 -19.32
N HIS A 270 33.70 40.75 -18.07
CA HIS A 270 34.46 41.98 -17.75
C HIS A 270 35.93 41.90 -18.19
N LYS A 271 36.58 40.74 -18.01
CA LYS A 271 37.96 40.53 -18.45
C LYS A 271 38.10 40.58 -19.97
N TYR A 272 37.17 39.97 -20.69
CA TYR A 272 37.18 39.98 -22.16
C TYR A 272 36.88 41.37 -22.73
N GLU A 273 35.99 42.16 -22.11
CA GLU A 273 35.76 43.55 -22.51
C GLU A 273 37.02 44.42 -22.35
N ALA A 274 37.74 44.26 -21.23
CA ALA A 274 38.98 44.98 -20.99
C ALA A 274 40.08 44.61 -22.01
N GLN A 275 40.22 43.32 -22.34
CA GLN A 275 41.14 42.86 -23.40
C GLN A 275 40.75 43.38 -24.78
N ALA A 276 39.45 43.36 -25.11
CA ALA A 276 38.94 43.87 -26.38
C ALA A 276 39.22 45.38 -26.54
N GLN A 277 39.09 46.16 -25.46
CA GLN A 277 39.46 47.59 -25.46
C GLN A 277 40.96 47.78 -25.68
N ALA A 278 41.81 47.06 -24.96
CA ALA A 278 43.27 47.15 -25.13
C ALA A 278 43.71 46.79 -26.56
N TYR A 279 43.15 45.72 -27.15
CA TYR A 279 43.44 45.35 -28.54
C TYR A 279 42.95 46.40 -29.56
N ARG A 280 41.82 47.06 -29.30
CA ARG A 280 41.33 48.16 -30.15
C ARG A 280 42.26 49.36 -30.08
N GLU A 281 42.68 49.77 -28.88
CA GLU A 281 43.64 50.86 -28.69
C GLU A 281 44.98 50.57 -29.36
N GLU A 282 45.49 49.34 -29.24
CA GLU A 282 46.73 48.94 -29.89
C GLU A 282 46.61 48.91 -31.41
N SER A 283 45.50 48.38 -31.94
CA SER A 283 45.21 48.39 -33.38
C SER A 283 45.09 49.82 -33.92
N GLU A 284 44.43 50.71 -33.18
CA GLU A 284 44.31 52.12 -33.53
C GLU A 284 45.67 52.82 -33.51
N ARG A 285 46.51 52.54 -32.51
CA ARG A 285 47.87 53.08 -32.42
C ARG A 285 48.72 52.66 -33.61
N ILE A 286 48.74 51.36 -33.93
CA ILE A 286 49.49 50.82 -35.07
C ILE A 286 48.95 51.40 -36.38
N PHE A 287 47.64 51.47 -36.56
CA PHE A 287 47.02 52.06 -37.74
C PHE A 287 47.43 53.52 -37.93
N ARG A 288 47.39 54.33 -36.87
CA ARG A 288 47.81 55.74 -36.90
C ARG A 288 49.31 55.91 -37.17
N GLN A 289 50.15 54.96 -36.73
CA GLN A 289 51.58 54.96 -37.05
C GLN A 289 51.87 54.60 -38.51
N VAL A 290 51.16 53.63 -39.08
CA VAL A 290 51.39 53.15 -40.45
C VAL A 290 50.73 54.06 -41.49
N PHE A 291 49.59 54.71 -41.17
CA PHE A 291 48.83 55.56 -42.09
C PHE A 291 48.55 56.97 -41.53
N PRO A 292 49.58 57.81 -41.33
CA PRO A 292 49.46 59.14 -40.70
C PRO A 292 48.60 60.15 -41.47
N ASN A 293 48.33 59.92 -42.76
CA ASN A 293 47.51 60.81 -43.60
C ASN A 293 46.02 60.39 -43.70
N LYS A 294 45.56 59.39 -42.95
CA LYS A 294 44.15 58.96 -42.93
C LYS A 294 43.50 59.24 -41.57
N ASN A 295 42.50 60.14 -41.56
CA ASN A 295 41.80 60.58 -40.34
C ASN A 295 40.65 59.67 -39.86
N ARG A 296 40.32 58.57 -40.57
CA ARG A 296 39.24 57.64 -40.17
C ARG A 296 39.67 56.18 -40.29
N ILE A 297 39.41 55.41 -39.23
CA ILE A 297 39.59 53.96 -39.18
C ILE A 297 38.38 53.31 -39.87
N PRO A 298 38.56 52.49 -40.91
CA PRO A 298 37.44 51.82 -41.57
C PRO A 298 36.85 50.74 -40.64
N THR A 299 35.63 50.96 -40.14
CA THR A 299 34.84 49.92 -39.46
C THR A 299 34.14 49.08 -40.52
N VAL A 300 34.47 47.78 -40.59
CA VAL A 300 33.67 46.82 -41.34
C VAL A 300 32.56 46.34 -40.38
N SER A 301 31.33 46.78 -40.62
CA SER A 301 30.15 46.14 -40.05
C SER A 301 29.86 44.88 -40.86
N TYR A 302 29.98 43.72 -40.23
CA TYR A 302 29.36 42.49 -40.72
C TYR A 302 27.90 42.44 -40.29
#